data_AF-A0A2V2D8F7-F1
#
_entry.id   AF-A0A2V2D8F7-F1
#
_cell.length_a   1.000
_cell.length_b   1.000
_cell.length_c   1.000
_cell.angle_alpha   90.00
_cell.angle_beta   90.00
_cell.angle_gamma   90.00
#
_symmetry.space_group_name_H-M   'P 1'
#
loop_
_entity.id
_entity.type
_entity.pdbx_description
1 polymer ?
#
loop_
_entity_poly.entity_id
_entity_poly.type
_entity_poly.pdbx_seq_one_letter_code
_entity_poly.pdbx_strand_id
1 'polypeptide(L)'
;MITAAVKKNTREKILEETFLLLLENGYDNVSVSEIQHRLGISRGLLYIYFKSKSDLLFEACRTYFFDRFMTNIDFEKISLRDFISHVRKVIFTLTKINGKEIDILKYNTLCSHLLIQNPDFKSFALEQFSMARKVIRRAIKSGEIKNVPESFVGATLLAILGRTSYITQTPGKSYVRKRILEDIESFYDIIKRGS
;
A
#
# COMPACT_ATOMS: atom_id res chain seq x y z
N MET A 1 12.46 -3.57 -33.15
CA MET A 1 12.92 -2.79 -31.98
C MET A 1 11.69 -2.17 -31.30
N ILE A 2 11.37 -2.57 -30.07
CA ILE A 2 10.27 -1.97 -29.29
C ILE A 2 10.86 -0.78 -28.52
N THR A 3 10.30 0.42 -28.72
CA THR A 3 10.74 1.69 -28.13
C THR A 3 10.60 1.72 -26.60
N ALA A 4 11.42 2.53 -25.92
CA ALA A 4 11.48 2.62 -24.45
C ALA A 4 10.11 2.98 -23.80
N ALA A 5 9.29 3.79 -24.48
CA ALA A 5 7.95 4.16 -24.01
C ALA A 5 6.97 2.96 -24.03
N VAL A 6 7.03 2.11 -25.05
CA VAL A 6 6.21 0.89 -25.16
C VAL A 6 6.66 -0.17 -24.15
N LYS A 7 7.98 -0.28 -23.89
CA LYS A 7 8.54 -1.14 -22.83
C LYS A 7 8.05 -0.74 -21.44
N LYS A 8 8.03 0.56 -21.13
CA LYS A 8 7.57 1.07 -19.82
C LYS A 8 6.10 0.73 -19.58
N ASN A 9 5.24 0.94 -20.58
CA ASN A 9 3.83 0.58 -20.51
C ASN A 9 3.60 -0.93 -20.30
N THR A 10 4.38 -1.77 -20.99
CA THR A 10 4.27 -3.24 -20.86
C THR A 10 4.65 -3.71 -19.46
N ARG A 11 5.78 -3.23 -18.92
CA ARG A 11 6.21 -3.61 -17.56
C ARG A 11 5.18 -3.20 -16.51
N GLU A 12 4.67 -1.99 -16.59
CA GLU A 12 3.63 -1.49 -15.66
C GLU A 12 2.35 -2.32 -15.73
N LYS A 13 1.92 -2.69 -16.94
CA LYS A 13 0.76 -3.57 -17.14
C LYS A 13 0.96 -4.97 -16.56
N ILE A 14 2.16 -5.54 -16.70
CA ILE A 14 2.49 -6.84 -16.10
C ILE A 14 2.40 -6.76 -14.57
N LEU A 15 2.97 -5.72 -13.96
CA LEU A 15 2.90 -5.50 -12.51
C LEU A 15 1.44 -5.33 -12.04
N GLU A 16 0.65 -4.55 -12.77
CA GLU A 16 -0.77 -4.30 -12.45
C GLU A 16 -1.59 -5.60 -12.43
N GLU A 17 -1.59 -6.35 -13.54
CA GLU A 17 -2.41 -7.56 -13.63
C GLU A 17 -1.91 -8.66 -12.69
N THR A 18 -0.59 -8.73 -12.45
CA THR A 18 -0.04 -9.62 -11.43
C THR A 18 -0.56 -9.25 -10.04
N PHE A 19 -0.56 -7.97 -9.67
CA PHE A 19 -1.07 -7.51 -8.39
C PHE A 19 -2.58 -7.78 -8.24
N LEU A 20 -3.35 -7.57 -9.30
CA LEU A 20 -4.78 -7.90 -9.30
C LEU A 20 -5.03 -9.41 -9.12
N LEU A 21 -4.25 -10.27 -9.78
CA LEU A 21 -4.33 -11.72 -9.57
C LEU A 21 -3.98 -12.12 -8.13
N LEU A 22 -2.98 -11.47 -7.52
CA LEU A 22 -2.63 -11.72 -6.12
C LEU A 22 -3.76 -11.32 -5.16
N LEU A 23 -4.50 -10.25 -5.44
CA LEU A 23 -5.66 -9.85 -4.65
C LEU A 23 -6.87 -10.78 -4.83
N GLU A 24 -7.00 -11.36 -6.03
CA GLU A 24 -8.08 -12.30 -6.36
C GLU A 24 -7.83 -13.67 -5.71
N ASN A 25 -6.62 -14.21 -5.83
CA ASN A 25 -6.30 -15.60 -5.51
C ASN A 25 -5.42 -15.79 -4.26
N GLY A 26 -4.82 -14.73 -3.74
CA GLY A 26 -3.80 -14.80 -2.70
C GLY A 26 -2.40 -15.09 -3.25
N TYR A 27 -1.37 -14.88 -2.42
CA TYR A 27 0.03 -14.91 -2.87
C TYR A 27 0.48 -16.29 -3.39
N ASP A 28 0.15 -17.35 -2.65
CA ASP A 28 0.65 -18.70 -2.93
C ASP A 28 -0.02 -19.37 -4.15
N ASN A 29 -1.20 -18.88 -4.57
CA ASN A 29 -2.02 -19.52 -5.58
C ASN A 29 -1.81 -18.97 -7.00
N VAL A 30 -1.06 -17.88 -7.18
CA VAL A 30 -0.83 -17.30 -8.51
C VAL A 30 0.30 -18.03 -9.22
N SER A 31 0.09 -18.50 -10.46
CA SER A 31 1.12 -19.15 -11.28
C SER A 31 1.62 -18.26 -12.44
N VAL A 32 2.81 -18.54 -12.98
CA VAL A 32 3.32 -17.82 -14.17
C VAL A 32 2.40 -18.03 -15.37
N SER A 33 1.86 -19.24 -15.54
CA SER A 33 0.93 -19.57 -16.64
C SER A 33 -0.34 -18.73 -16.57
N GLU A 34 -0.88 -18.53 -15.36
CA GLU A 34 -2.07 -17.71 -15.15
C GLU A 34 -1.82 -16.23 -15.46
N ILE A 35 -0.67 -15.70 -15.03
CA ILE A 35 -0.24 -14.33 -15.36
C ILE A 35 -0.13 -14.15 -16.88
N GLN A 36 0.53 -15.11 -17.56
CA GLN A 36 0.66 -15.09 -19.02
C GLN A 36 -0.69 -15.13 -19.73
N HIS A 37 -1.58 -16.02 -19.30
CA HIS A 37 -2.92 -16.17 -19.88
C HIS A 37 -3.74 -14.88 -19.70
N ARG A 38 -3.71 -14.28 -18.50
CA ARG A 38 -4.40 -13.01 -18.22
C ARG A 38 -3.91 -11.86 -19.09
N LEU A 39 -2.60 -11.78 -19.32
CA LEU A 39 -1.98 -10.70 -20.05
C LEU A 39 -1.93 -10.95 -21.57
N GLY A 40 -2.17 -12.17 -22.03
CA GLY A 40 -2.00 -12.57 -23.43
C GLY A 40 -0.54 -12.50 -23.89
N ILE A 41 0.42 -12.79 -23.00
CA ILE A 41 1.87 -12.67 -23.29
C ILE A 41 2.62 -14.00 -23.19
N SER A 42 3.71 -14.10 -23.95
CA SER A 42 4.58 -15.27 -23.88
C SER A 42 5.43 -15.29 -22.60
N ARG A 43 5.88 -16.48 -22.21
CA ARG A 43 6.77 -16.68 -21.07
C ARG A 43 8.08 -15.91 -21.25
N GLY A 44 8.63 -15.95 -22.46
CA GLY A 44 9.83 -15.22 -22.83
C GLY A 44 9.68 -13.71 -22.64
N LEU A 45 8.52 -13.12 -23.02
CA LEU A 45 8.28 -11.69 -22.85
C LEU A 45 8.25 -11.29 -21.36
N LEU A 46 7.65 -12.12 -20.50
CA LEU A 46 7.62 -11.87 -19.07
C LEU A 46 9.03 -11.85 -18.47
N TYR A 47 9.88 -12.82 -18.83
CA TYR A 47 11.27 -12.91 -18.34
C TYR A 47 12.25 -11.90 -18.95
N ILE A 48 11.84 -11.13 -19.98
CA ILE A 48 12.59 -9.94 -20.42
C ILE A 48 12.54 -8.84 -19.35
N TYR A 49 11.45 -8.75 -18.58
CA TYR A 49 11.24 -7.70 -17.59
C TYR A 49 11.57 -8.12 -16.16
N PHE A 50 11.40 -9.41 -15.83
CA PHE A 50 11.54 -9.92 -14.47
C PHE A 50 12.44 -11.16 -14.45
N LYS A 51 13.29 -11.28 -13.45
CA LYS A 51 14.29 -12.37 -13.38
C LYS A 51 13.67 -13.70 -13.00
N SER A 52 12.60 -13.68 -12.20
CA SER A 52 11.93 -14.86 -11.69
C SER A 52 10.45 -14.58 -11.38
N LYS A 53 9.67 -15.61 -11.07
CA LYS A 53 8.31 -15.44 -10.53
C LYS A 53 8.36 -14.62 -9.24
N SER A 54 9.24 -14.98 -8.31
CA SER A 54 9.36 -14.32 -7.01
C SER A 54 9.74 -12.85 -7.15
N ASP A 55 10.63 -12.53 -8.09
CA ASP A 55 11.02 -11.16 -8.44
C ASP A 55 9.82 -10.36 -8.97
N LEU A 56 9.05 -10.92 -9.91
CA LEU A 56 7.82 -10.30 -10.40
C LEU A 56 6.80 -10.06 -9.28
N LEU A 57 6.53 -11.06 -8.43
CA LEU A 57 5.57 -10.90 -7.34
C LEU A 57 6.04 -9.85 -6.33
N PHE A 58 7.32 -9.86 -5.98
CA PHE A 58 7.93 -8.88 -5.09
C PHE A 58 7.81 -7.47 -5.67
N GLU A 59 8.17 -7.26 -6.93
CA GLU A 59 8.09 -5.95 -7.57
C GLU A 59 6.65 -5.46 -7.71
N ALA A 60 5.69 -6.36 -7.98
CA ALA A 60 4.27 -6.02 -8.03
C ALA A 60 3.78 -5.55 -6.65
N CYS A 61 4.06 -6.32 -5.60
CA CYS A 61 3.74 -5.94 -4.23
C CYS A 61 4.43 -4.63 -3.83
N ARG A 62 5.74 -4.48 -4.08
CA ARG A 62 6.49 -3.25 -3.75
C ARG A 62 5.88 -2.02 -4.42
N THR A 63 5.56 -2.14 -5.71
CA THR A 63 4.97 -1.06 -6.50
C THR A 63 3.61 -0.63 -5.95
N TYR A 64 2.74 -1.60 -5.69
CA TYR A 64 1.34 -1.36 -5.32
C TYR A 64 1.10 -1.19 -3.83
N PHE A 65 2.06 -1.54 -2.97
CA PHE A 65 1.99 -1.23 -1.53
C PHE A 65 2.68 0.08 -1.16
N PHE A 66 3.74 0.46 -1.88
CA PHE A 66 4.60 1.58 -1.48
C PHE A 66 5.00 2.51 -2.62
N ASP A 67 5.75 2.04 -3.63
CA ASP A 67 6.47 2.93 -4.56
C ASP A 67 5.54 3.94 -5.23
N ARG A 68 4.35 3.51 -5.68
CA ARG A 68 3.36 4.37 -6.34
C ARG A 68 2.84 5.50 -5.44
N PHE A 69 2.87 5.30 -4.13
CA PHE A 69 2.23 6.17 -3.14
C PHE A 69 3.23 6.99 -2.34
N MET A 70 4.49 6.61 -2.30
CA MET A 70 5.55 7.34 -1.59
C MET A 70 6.27 8.38 -2.45
N THR A 71 5.88 8.53 -3.72
CA THR A 71 6.45 9.55 -4.62
C THR A 71 6.08 10.98 -4.18
N ASN A 72 7.01 11.91 -4.36
CA ASN A 72 6.81 13.36 -4.14
C ASN A 72 6.47 13.77 -2.70
N ILE A 73 6.80 12.94 -1.71
CA ILE A 73 6.69 13.28 -0.29
C ILE A 73 8.06 13.73 0.22
N ASP A 74 8.18 14.99 0.61
CA ASP A 74 9.31 15.45 1.41
C ASP A 74 9.04 15.14 2.88
N PHE A 75 9.42 13.95 3.34
CA PHE A 75 9.23 13.49 4.72
C PHE A 75 9.95 14.37 5.75
N GLU A 76 10.96 15.14 5.32
CA GLU A 76 11.70 16.06 6.17
C GLU A 76 10.95 17.40 6.35
N LYS A 77 9.94 17.70 5.53
CA LYS A 77 9.18 18.97 5.60
C LYS A 77 7.68 18.84 5.79
N ILE A 78 7.05 17.78 5.31
CA ILE A 78 5.59 17.60 5.38
C ILE A 78 5.07 17.66 6.83
N SER A 79 3.93 18.33 7.05
CA SER A 79 3.23 18.31 8.36
C SER A 79 2.54 16.96 8.57
N LEU A 80 2.16 16.62 9.80
CA LEU A 80 1.37 15.41 10.03
C LEU A 80 -0.03 15.55 9.40
N ARG A 81 -0.64 16.74 9.45
CA ARG A 81 -1.91 17.04 8.75
C ARG A 81 -1.83 16.70 7.27
N ASP A 82 -0.82 17.20 6.57
CA ASP A 82 -0.65 17.01 5.13
C ASP A 82 -0.30 15.56 4.80
N PHE A 83 0.49 14.91 5.65
CA PHE A 83 0.76 13.48 5.53
C PHE A 83 -0.52 12.64 5.64
N ILE A 84 -1.39 12.92 6.62
CA ILE A 84 -2.71 12.26 6.73
C ILE A 84 -3.55 12.54 5.48
N SER A 85 -3.57 13.79 4.98
CA SER A 85 -4.28 14.16 3.75
C SER A 85 -3.77 13.38 2.53
N HIS A 86 -2.46 13.17 2.44
CA HIS A 86 -1.85 12.32 1.42
C HIS A 86 -2.28 10.86 1.56
N VAL A 87 -2.23 10.29 2.77
CA VAL A 87 -2.70 8.92 3.05
C VAL A 87 -4.16 8.73 2.63
N ARG A 88 -5.04 9.72 2.84
CA ARG A 88 -6.42 9.66 2.32
C ARG A 88 -6.48 9.51 0.81
N LYS A 89 -5.73 10.34 0.07
CA LYS A 89 -5.65 10.28 -1.40
C LYS A 89 -5.13 8.91 -1.87
N VAL A 90 -4.15 8.36 -1.16
CA VAL A 90 -3.61 7.02 -1.41
C VAL A 90 -4.71 5.96 -1.22
N ILE A 91 -5.48 6.00 -0.13
CA ILE A 91 -6.60 5.07 0.10
C ILE A 91 -7.66 5.15 -1.01
N PHE A 92 -7.98 6.36 -1.48
CA PHE A 92 -8.90 6.52 -2.61
C PHE A 92 -8.35 5.91 -3.90
N THR A 93 -7.04 6.05 -4.14
CA THR A 93 -6.38 5.53 -5.34
C THR A 93 -6.23 4.01 -5.28
N LEU A 94 -5.78 3.45 -4.16
CA LEU A 94 -5.56 2.00 -4.03
C LEU A 94 -6.87 1.20 -4.10
N THR A 95 -7.99 1.80 -3.70
CA THR A 95 -9.31 1.14 -3.77
C THR A 95 -9.93 1.16 -5.17
N LYS A 96 -9.23 1.71 -6.17
CA LYS A 96 -9.62 1.75 -7.58
C LYS A 96 -8.41 1.48 -8.48
N ILE A 97 -8.29 0.25 -8.97
CA ILE A 97 -7.22 -0.14 -9.90
C ILE A 97 -7.89 -0.56 -11.21
N ASN A 98 -7.52 0.10 -12.32
CA ASN A 98 -8.05 -0.19 -13.66
C ASN A 98 -9.60 -0.26 -13.71
N GLY A 99 -10.27 0.69 -13.05
CA GLY A 99 -11.75 0.73 -12.96
C GLY A 99 -12.38 -0.31 -12.03
N LYS A 100 -11.60 -1.24 -11.47
CA LYS A 100 -12.06 -2.26 -10.53
C LYS A 100 -12.02 -1.73 -9.10
N GLU A 101 -13.08 -2.00 -8.34
CA GLU A 101 -13.12 -1.70 -6.91
C GLU A 101 -12.36 -2.78 -6.12
N ILE A 102 -11.29 -2.35 -5.46
CA ILE A 102 -10.43 -3.20 -4.64
C ILE A 102 -10.98 -3.23 -3.22
N ASP A 103 -11.06 -4.45 -2.67
CA ASP A 103 -11.37 -4.65 -1.26
C ASP A 103 -10.12 -4.36 -0.43
N ILE A 104 -10.17 -3.29 0.37
CA ILE A 104 -9.05 -2.87 1.22
C ILE A 104 -8.69 -3.92 2.28
N LEU A 105 -9.63 -4.77 2.71
CA LEU A 105 -9.33 -5.86 3.65
C LEU A 105 -8.49 -6.95 2.98
N LYS A 106 -8.80 -7.29 1.73
CA LYS A 106 -7.99 -8.23 0.93
C LYS A 106 -6.60 -7.66 0.65
N TYR A 107 -6.55 -6.38 0.29
CA TYR A 107 -5.29 -5.65 0.11
C TYR A 107 -4.41 -5.70 1.38
N ASN A 108 -4.99 -5.37 2.54
CA ASN A 108 -4.26 -5.39 3.80
C ASN A 108 -3.88 -6.82 4.23
N THR A 109 -4.73 -7.81 3.96
CA THR A 109 -4.42 -9.22 4.20
C THR A 109 -3.23 -9.70 3.37
N LEU A 110 -3.20 -9.35 2.08
CA LEU A 110 -2.07 -9.67 1.20
C LEU A 110 -0.79 -8.97 1.69
N CYS A 111 -0.86 -7.69 2.05
CA CYS A 111 0.27 -6.96 2.61
C CYS A 111 0.80 -7.61 3.89
N SER A 112 -0.10 -7.94 4.83
CA SER A 112 0.24 -8.61 6.08
C SER A 112 0.89 -9.97 5.85
N HIS A 113 0.40 -10.75 4.90
CA HIS A 113 1.00 -12.04 4.54
C HIS A 113 2.44 -11.83 4.05
N LEU A 114 2.68 -10.88 3.14
CA LEU A 114 4.01 -10.54 2.63
C LEU A 114 4.96 -10.08 3.74
N LEU A 115 4.49 -9.23 4.66
CA LEU A 115 5.29 -8.75 5.80
C LEU A 115 5.74 -9.88 6.74
N ILE A 116 4.96 -10.96 6.84
CA ILE A 116 5.26 -12.10 7.69
C ILE A 116 6.18 -13.10 6.97
N GLN A 117 5.87 -13.40 5.71
CA GLN A 117 6.50 -14.51 4.98
C GLN A 117 7.74 -14.09 4.18
N ASN A 118 7.92 -12.81 3.88
CA ASN A 118 9.01 -12.33 3.03
C ASN A 118 9.92 -11.33 3.79
N PRO A 119 11.10 -11.76 4.26
CA PRO A 119 12.03 -10.92 5.02
C PRO A 119 12.52 -9.68 4.26
N ASP A 120 12.74 -9.79 2.94
CA ASP A 120 13.17 -8.66 2.12
C ASP A 120 12.07 -7.61 2.02
N PHE A 121 10.82 -8.06 1.86
CA PHE A 121 9.66 -7.18 1.81
C PHE A 121 9.43 -6.50 3.16
N LYS A 122 9.59 -7.25 4.26
CA LYS A 122 9.53 -6.69 5.62
C LYS A 122 10.60 -5.63 5.84
N SER A 123 11.84 -5.90 5.43
CA SER A 123 12.96 -4.95 5.56
C SER A 123 12.67 -3.67 4.79
N PHE A 124 12.21 -3.79 3.55
CA PHE A 124 11.79 -2.65 2.73
C PHE A 124 10.65 -1.86 3.39
N ALA A 125 9.60 -2.53 3.88
CA ALA A 125 8.47 -1.87 4.53
C ALA A 125 8.88 -1.14 5.83
N LEU A 126 9.86 -1.66 6.58
CA LEU A 126 10.41 -1.01 7.77
C LEU A 126 11.11 0.32 7.44
N GLU A 127 11.82 0.39 6.32
CA GLU A 127 12.43 1.65 5.85
C GLU A 127 11.36 2.71 5.56
N GLN A 128 10.29 2.32 4.86
CA GLN A 128 9.16 3.20 4.57
C GLN A 128 8.46 3.66 5.86
N PHE A 129 8.25 2.76 6.81
CA PHE A 129 7.66 3.09 8.10
C PHE A 129 8.55 4.02 8.92
N SER A 130 9.88 3.87 8.85
CA SER A 130 10.82 4.78 9.49
C SER A 130 10.65 6.23 9.01
N MET A 131 10.40 6.43 7.71
CA MET A 131 10.12 7.76 7.16
C MET A 131 8.81 8.35 7.70
N ALA A 132 7.73 7.54 7.77
CA ALA A 132 6.48 7.98 8.38
C ALA A 132 6.64 8.35 9.87
N ARG A 133 7.44 7.58 10.63
CA ARG A 133 7.75 7.89 12.04
C ARG A 133 8.49 9.22 12.19
N LYS A 134 9.35 9.61 11.24
CA LYS A 134 9.99 10.95 11.28
C LYS A 134 8.97 12.08 11.24
N VAL A 135 7.92 11.95 10.42
CA VAL A 135 6.83 12.94 10.34
C VAL A 135 6.14 13.07 11.70
N ILE A 136 5.83 11.95 12.36
CA ILE A 136 5.22 11.93 13.69
C ILE A 136 6.13 12.62 14.72
N ARG A 137 7.43 12.29 14.75
CA ARG A 137 8.39 12.93 15.67
C ARG A 137 8.47 14.44 15.48
N ARG A 138 8.45 14.89 14.22
CA ARG A 138 8.46 16.32 13.90
C ARG A 138 7.17 17.00 14.35
N ALA A 139 6.02 16.36 14.16
CA ALA A 139 4.73 16.88 14.64
C ALA A 139 4.72 17.04 16.17
N ILE A 140 5.33 16.09 16.91
CA ILE A 140 5.51 16.22 18.36
C ILE A 140 6.47 17.37 18.70
N LYS A 141 7.64 17.42 18.06
CA LYS A 141 8.68 18.43 18.35
C LYS A 141 8.22 19.86 18.03
N SER A 142 7.44 20.04 16.97
CA SER A 142 6.90 21.34 16.56
C SER A 142 5.66 21.76 17.37
N GLY A 143 5.13 20.88 18.21
CA GLY A 143 3.88 21.12 18.92
C GLY A 143 2.64 21.04 18.03
N GLU A 144 2.75 20.49 16.80
CA GLU A 144 1.58 20.15 15.99
C GLU A 144 0.69 19.18 16.76
N ILE A 145 1.26 18.18 17.42
CA ILE A 145 0.58 17.32 18.39
C ILE A 145 1.36 17.33 19.72
N LYS A 146 0.69 17.32 20.88
CA LYS A 146 1.37 17.22 22.19
C LYS A 146 0.79 16.09 23.04
N ASN A 147 1.57 15.65 24.03
CA ASN A 147 1.16 14.71 25.08
C ASN A 147 0.78 13.29 24.59
N VAL A 148 1.38 12.82 23.48
CA VAL A 148 1.16 11.44 22.99
C VAL A 148 2.50 10.80 22.59
N PRO A 149 2.81 9.56 23.04
CA PRO A 149 4.01 8.86 22.63
C PRO A 149 4.05 8.59 21.11
N GLU A 150 5.22 8.79 20.49
CA GLU A 150 5.41 8.53 19.06
C GLU A 150 5.05 7.10 18.66
N SER A 151 5.45 6.13 19.48
CA SER A 151 5.15 4.71 19.26
C SER A 151 3.65 4.42 19.27
N PHE A 152 2.89 5.09 20.14
CA PHE A 152 1.43 4.96 20.18
C PHE A 152 0.81 5.53 18.92
N VAL A 153 1.20 6.74 18.50
CA VAL A 153 0.67 7.35 17.27
C VAL A 153 0.95 6.47 16.06
N GLY A 154 2.19 5.98 15.91
CA GLY A 154 2.57 5.08 14.82
C GLY A 154 1.78 3.76 14.83
N ALA A 155 1.66 3.11 15.99
CA ALA A 155 0.94 1.86 16.13
C ALA A 155 -0.56 2.01 15.86
N THR A 156 -1.19 3.09 16.34
CA THR A 156 -2.62 3.36 16.10
C THR A 156 -2.89 3.67 14.63
N LEU A 157 -2.04 4.45 13.97
CA LEU A 157 -2.16 4.66 12.52
C LEU A 157 -2.04 3.35 11.75
N LEU A 158 -1.08 2.49 12.10
CA LEU A 158 -0.95 1.16 11.49
C LEU A 158 -2.16 0.27 11.76
N ALA A 159 -2.73 0.30 12.96
CA ALA A 159 -3.91 -0.49 13.31
C ALA A 159 -5.16 -0.03 12.52
N ILE A 160 -5.33 1.28 12.33
CA ILE A 160 -6.44 1.84 11.53
C ILE A 160 -6.24 1.48 10.05
N LEU A 161 -5.05 1.73 9.50
CA LEU A 161 -4.75 1.58 8.08
C LEU A 161 -4.60 0.13 7.65
N GLY A 162 -4.00 -0.71 8.49
CA GLY A 162 -3.69 -2.12 8.24
C GLY A 162 -4.79 -3.09 8.62
N ARG A 163 -6.01 -2.58 8.88
CA ARG A 163 -7.17 -3.39 9.27
C ARG A 163 -7.46 -4.49 8.25
N THR A 164 -7.53 -5.74 8.70
CA THR A 164 -7.73 -6.93 7.84
C THR A 164 -9.10 -7.59 8.01
N SER A 165 -9.85 -7.26 9.07
CA SER A 165 -11.15 -7.89 9.36
C SER A 165 -12.12 -6.94 10.06
N TYR A 166 -13.40 -7.33 10.06
CA TYR A 166 -14.49 -6.76 10.84
C TYR A 166 -15.32 -7.89 11.43
N ILE A 167 -15.74 -7.74 12.69
CA ILE A 167 -16.57 -8.75 13.37
C ILE A 167 -18.06 -8.52 13.06
N THR A 168 -18.44 -7.31 12.65
CA THR A 168 -19.83 -6.95 12.37
C THR A 168 -20.21 -7.18 10.91
N GLN A 169 -21.53 -7.32 10.66
CA GLN A 169 -22.05 -7.32 9.29
C GLN A 169 -21.63 -6.03 8.60
N THR A 170 -20.82 -6.17 7.55
CA THR A 170 -20.20 -5.06 6.85
C THR A 170 -20.95 -4.81 5.54
N PRO A 171 -21.53 -3.63 5.30
CA PRO A 171 -22.44 -3.39 4.18
C PRO A 171 -21.77 -3.28 2.80
N GLY A 172 -20.44 -3.38 2.70
CA GLY A 172 -19.70 -3.45 1.42
C GLY A 172 -18.30 -2.83 1.45
N LYS A 173 -17.53 -3.00 0.37
CA LYS A 173 -16.15 -2.51 0.22
C LYS A 173 -16.01 -1.00 0.47
N SER A 174 -16.96 -0.22 -0.06
CA SER A 174 -17.02 1.23 0.07
C SER A 174 -17.19 1.69 1.52
N TYR A 175 -17.93 0.93 2.33
CA TYR A 175 -18.13 1.21 3.75
C TYR A 175 -16.84 1.04 4.54
N VAL A 176 -16.11 -0.06 4.33
CA VAL A 176 -14.84 -0.30 5.03
C VAL A 176 -13.84 0.81 4.75
N ARG A 177 -13.69 1.19 3.48
CA ARG A 177 -12.85 2.31 3.08
C ARG A 177 -13.26 3.61 3.79
N LYS A 178 -14.57 3.91 3.80
CA LYS A 178 -15.11 5.10 4.46
C LYS A 178 -14.75 5.10 5.95
N ARG A 179 -14.92 3.97 6.64
CA ARG A 179 -14.57 3.84 8.06
C ARG A 179 -13.09 4.07 8.35
N ILE A 180 -12.19 3.48 7.57
CA ILE A 180 -10.74 3.73 7.72
C ILE A 180 -10.42 5.22 7.56
N LEU A 181 -11.03 5.88 6.57
CA LEU A 181 -10.84 7.32 6.32
C LEU A 181 -11.44 8.21 7.42
N GLU A 182 -12.54 7.81 8.04
CA GLU A 182 -13.15 8.52 9.18
C GLU A 182 -12.34 8.33 10.45
N ASP A 183 -11.87 7.10 10.71
CA ASP A 183 -11.10 6.75 11.89
C ASP A 183 -9.75 7.48 11.91
N ILE A 184 -9.06 7.60 10.76
CA ILE A 184 -7.77 8.30 10.70
C ILE A 184 -7.91 9.82 10.92
N GLU A 185 -8.99 10.45 10.43
CA GLU A 185 -9.27 11.87 10.70
C GLU A 185 -9.65 12.09 12.16
N SER A 186 -10.55 11.25 12.68
CA SER A 186 -10.98 11.32 14.07
C SER A 186 -9.79 11.14 15.00
N PHE A 187 -8.90 10.21 14.69
CA PHE A 187 -7.68 9.99 15.44
C PHE A 187 -6.77 11.24 15.40
N TYR A 188 -6.53 11.82 14.23
CA TYR A 188 -5.75 13.05 14.09
C TYR A 188 -6.35 14.20 14.92
N ASP A 189 -7.66 14.42 14.83
CA ASP A 189 -8.35 15.48 15.57
C ASP A 189 -8.25 15.29 17.09
N ILE A 190 -8.33 14.05 17.58
CA ILE A 190 -8.19 13.74 19.00
C ILE A 190 -6.78 14.10 19.49
N ILE A 191 -5.74 13.62 18.79
CA ILE A 191 -4.35 13.89 19.20
C ILE A 191 -3.97 15.37 19.01
N LYS A 192 -4.61 16.06 18.07
CA LYS A 192 -4.44 17.51 17.85
C LYS A 192 -5.13 18.37 18.91
N ARG A 193 -6.32 17.98 19.40
CA ARG A 193 -7.06 18.73 20.43
C ARG A 193 -6.50 18.53 21.84
N GLY A 194 -5.84 17.40 22.11
CA GLY A 194 -5.09 17.16 23.35
C GLY A 194 -3.76 17.91 23.45
N SER A 195 -3.50 18.84 22.52
CA SER A 195 -2.24 19.56 22.32
C SER A 195 -2.26 20.99 22.81
#